data_AF-G4D1I2-F1
#
_entry.id   AF-G4D1I2-F1
#
_cell.length_a   1.000
_cell.length_b   1.000
_cell.length_c   1.000
_cell.angle_alpha   90.00
_cell.angle_beta   90.00
_cell.angle_gamma   90.00
#
_symmetry.space_group_name_H-M   'P 1'
#
loop_
_entity.id
_entity.type
_entity.pdbx_description
1 polymer ?
#
loop_
_entity_poly.entity_id
_entity_poly.type
_entity_poly.pdbx_seq_one_letter_code
_entity_poly.pdbx_strand_id
1 'polypeptide(L)'
;MSFVKEFKEFIARGNVMDLAVAVIIGGAFGKIVTSLVDDVIMPVIAYITGGINFDDMFITLDGSKHATLAAAKEAGAPVMGLGAFIGNVLNF
;
A
#
# COMPACT_ATOMS: atom_id res chain seq x y z
N MET A 1 6.64 35.32 27.84
CA MET A 1 6.84 34.87 26.45
C MET A 1 5.82 33.77 26.21
N SER A 2 4.84 34.00 25.32
CA SER A 2 3.73 33.07 25.13
C SER A 2 4.05 32.13 23.98
N PHE A 3 4.08 30.82 24.25
CA PHE A 3 4.32 29.74 23.30
C PHE A 3 3.53 29.88 21.99
N VAL A 4 2.30 30.39 22.05
CA VAL A 4 1.45 30.62 20.87
C VAL A 4 2.04 31.66 19.91
N LYS A 5 2.74 32.67 20.45
CA LYS A 5 3.39 33.72 19.65
C LYS A 5 4.64 33.20 18.96
N GLU A 6 5.46 32.43 19.69
CA GLU A 6 6.66 31.77 19.17
C GLU A 6 6.31 30.69 18.14
N PHE A 7 5.23 29.94 18.37
CA PHE A 7 4.71 28.99 17.39
C PHE A 7 4.26 29.70 16.12
N LYS A 8 3.49 30.80 16.22
CA LYS A 8 3.08 31.59 15.05
C LYS A 8 4.27 32.11 14.25
N GLU A 9 5.31 32.61 14.91
CA GLU A 9 6.55 33.03 14.25
C GLU A 9 7.32 31.86 13.63
N PHE A 10 7.24 30.66 14.22
CA PHE A 10 7.86 29.45 13.68
C PHE A 10 7.18 28.96 12.40
N ILE A 11 5.84 28.85 12.37
CA ILE A 11 5.09 28.44 11.15
C ILE A 11 5.09 29.53 10.06
N ALA A 12 5.24 30.80 10.44
CA ALA A 12 5.39 31.90 9.49
C ALA A 12 6.74 31.87 8.75
N ARG A 13 7.68 31.02 9.15
CA ARG A 13 8.90 30.76 8.37
C ARG A 13 8.49 29.97 7.12
N GLY A 14 8.66 30.59 5.94
CA GLY A 14 8.26 30.00 4.65
C GLY A 14 8.70 28.55 4.46
N ASN A 15 9.96 28.21 4.80
CA ASN A 15 10.49 26.85 4.71
C ASN A 15 9.71 25.79 5.52
N VAL A 16 9.10 26.17 6.65
CA VAL A 16 8.31 25.23 7.48
C VAL A 16 6.91 25.03 6.89
N MET A 17 6.30 26.10 6.39
CA MET A 17 4.99 26.03 5.75
C MET A 17 5.05 25.20 4.45
N ASP A 18 6.05 25.46 3.61
CA ASP A 18 6.22 24.74 2.33
C ASP A 18 6.48 23.25 2.57
N LEU A 19 7.29 22.92 3.58
CA LEU A 19 7.55 21.52 3.97
C LEU A 19 6.29 20.83 4.51
N ALA A 20 5.50 21.52 5.33
CA ALA A 20 4.24 20.97 5.83
C ALA A 20 3.26 20.69 4.69
N VAL A 21 3.14 21.60 3.72
CA VAL A 21 2.30 21.41 2.53
C VAL A 21 2.81 20.24 1.69
N ALA A 22 4.13 20.13 1.47
CA ALA A 22 4.72 19.01 0.71
C ALA A 22 4.42 17.64 1.35
N VAL A 23 4.51 17.52 2.67
CA VAL A 23 4.19 16.27 3.39
C VAL A 23 2.70 15.92 3.30
N ILE A 24 1.82 16.91 3.42
CA ILE A 24 0.36 16.70 3.31
C ILE A 24 -0.01 16.24 1.89
N ILE A 25 0.55 16.89 0.86
CA ILE A 25 0.32 16.51 -0.53
C ILE A 25 0.90 15.12 -0.82
N GLY A 26 2.11 14.83 -0.35
CA GLY A 26 2.73 13.51 -0.51
C GLY A 26 1.89 12.38 0.11
N GLY A 27 1.40 12.58 1.32
CA GLY A 27 0.54 11.61 2.00
C GLY A 27 -0.85 11.45 1.37
N ALA A 28 -1.44 12.54 0.87
CA ALA A 28 -2.73 12.50 0.20
C ALA A 28 -2.63 11.87 -1.20
N PHE A 29 -1.58 12.19 -1.96
CA PHE A 29 -1.37 11.66 -3.30
C PHE A 29 -1.09 10.16 -3.30
N GLY A 30 -0.37 9.66 -2.28
CA GLY A 30 -0.19 8.21 -2.09
C GLY A 30 -1.52 7.45 -2.06
N LYS A 31 -2.52 7.97 -1.35
CA LYS A 31 -3.86 7.35 -1.30
C LYS A 31 -4.57 7.33 -2.66
N ILE A 32 -4.35 8.35 -3.48
CA ILE A 32 -4.91 8.42 -4.85
C ILE A 32 -4.27 7.34 -5.72
N VAL A 33 -2.94 7.18 -5.63
CA VAL A 33 -2.21 6.13 -6.36
C VAL A 33 -2.66 4.75 -5.89
N THR A 34 -2.80 4.55 -4.58
CA THR A 34 -3.28 3.27 -4.03
C THR A 34 -4.68 2.91 -4.53
N SER A 35 -5.63 3.84 -4.49
CA SER A 35 -6.98 3.59 -5.03
C SER A 35 -6.96 3.34 -6.54
N LEU A 36 -6.10 4.02 -7.30
CA LEU A 36 -5.96 3.74 -8.73
C LEU A 36 -5.46 2.31 -8.99
N VAL A 37 -4.48 1.85 -8.21
CA VAL A 37 -3.95 0.49 -8.37
C VAL A 37 -4.98 -0.53 -7.92
N ASP A 38 -5.53 -0.39 -6.72
CA ASP A 38 -6.41 -1.39 -6.10
C ASP A 38 -7.80 -1.44 -6.76
N ASP A 39 -8.37 -0.28 -7.14
CA ASP A 39 -9.74 -0.20 -7.66
C ASP A 39 -9.83 -0.25 -9.19
N VAL A 40 -8.73 0.05 -9.91
CA VAL A 40 -8.73 0.12 -11.39
C VAL A 40 -7.75 -0.87 -12.01
N ILE A 41 -6.49 -0.88 -11.59
CA ILE A 41 -5.47 -1.74 -12.20
C ILE A 41 -5.68 -3.21 -11.80
N MET A 42 -5.81 -3.49 -10.51
CA MET A 42 -5.96 -4.85 -9.98
C MET A 42 -7.18 -5.59 -10.57
N PRO A 43 -8.37 -4.98 -10.72
CA PRO A 43 -9.50 -5.65 -11.37
C PRO A 43 -9.28 -5.92 -12.86
N VAL A 44 -8.60 -5.03 -13.57
CA VAL A 44 -8.25 -5.23 -14.99
C VAL A 44 -7.26 -6.36 -15.15
N ILE A 45 -6.24 -6.43 -14.29
CA ILE A 45 -5.28 -7.54 -14.29
C ILE A 45 -6.00 -8.84 -13.91
N ALA A 46 -6.87 -8.84 -12.90
CA ALA A 46 -7.69 -10.01 -12.49
C ALA A 46 -8.61 -10.51 -13.61
N TYR A 47 -9.15 -9.60 -14.42
CA TYR A 47 -9.95 -9.94 -15.59
C TYR A 47 -9.10 -10.64 -16.66
N ILE A 48 -7.89 -10.14 -16.94
CA ILE A 48 -6.99 -10.71 -17.94
C ILE A 48 -6.44 -12.08 -17.51
N THR A 49 -6.24 -12.31 -16.21
CA THR A 49 -5.77 -13.61 -15.69
C THR A 49 -6.87 -14.62 -15.42
N GLY A 50 -8.12 -14.31 -15.78
CA GLY A 50 -9.23 -15.27 -15.74
C GLY A 50 -9.91 -15.41 -14.38
N GLY A 51 -9.89 -14.38 -13.54
CA GLY A 51 -10.59 -14.37 -12.25
C GLY A 51 -9.80 -15.00 -11.09
N ILE A 52 -8.48 -15.15 -11.25
CA ILE A 52 -7.61 -15.50 -10.13
C ILE A 52 -7.51 -14.26 -9.23
N ASN A 53 -8.01 -14.38 -8.00
CA ASN A 53 -7.78 -13.38 -6.96
C ASN A 53 -6.26 -13.27 -6.74
N PHE A 54 -5.67 -12.14 -7.10
CA PHE A 54 -4.24 -11.90 -6.88
C PHE A 54 -3.91 -11.94 -5.38
N ASP A 55 -4.84 -11.52 -4.52
CA ASP A 55 -4.73 -11.69 -3.07
C ASP A 55 -4.61 -13.16 -2.63
N ASP A 56 -5.01 -14.12 -3.45
CA ASP A 56 -4.84 -15.56 -3.25
C ASP A 56 -3.80 -16.18 -4.20
N MET A 57 -3.00 -15.36 -4.91
CA MET A 57 -1.90 -15.85 -5.73
C MET A 57 -0.67 -16.01 -4.85
N PHE A 58 -0.48 -17.24 -4.36
CA PHE A 58 0.66 -17.59 -3.53
C PHE A 58 1.30 -18.90 -3.93
N ILE A 59 2.61 -18.98 -3.69
CA ILE A 59 3.37 -20.22 -3.81
C ILE A 59 3.76 -20.65 -2.41
N THR A 60 3.32 -21.84 -2.04
CA THR A 60 3.78 -22.55 -0.84
C THR A 60 5.13 -23.20 -1.14
N LEU A 61 6.10 -22.95 -0.26
CA LEU A 61 7.47 -23.47 -0.39
C LEU A 61 7.64 -24.88 0.17
N ASP A 62 6.58 -25.45 0.74
CA ASP A 62 6.56 -26.79 1.34
C ASP A 62 6.04 -27.89 0.39
N GLY A 63 5.59 -27.54 -0.81
CA GLY A 63 5.02 -28.47 -1.79
C GLY A 63 3.54 -28.83 -1.54
N SER A 64 2.91 -28.25 -0.52
CA SER A 64 1.51 -28.48 -0.16
C SER A 64 0.59 -27.56 -0.97
N LYS A 65 -0.36 -28.13 -1.71
CA LYS A 65 -1.38 -27.33 -2.42
C LYS A 65 -2.46 -26.88 -1.43
N HIS A 66 -2.41 -25.63 -1.00
CA HIS A 66 -3.48 -25.01 -0.20
C HIS A 66 -4.41 -24.19 -1.09
N ALA A 67 -5.71 -24.21 -0.78
CA ALA A 67 -6.74 -23.60 -1.61
C ALA A 67 -6.82 -22.06 -1.47
N THR A 68 -6.32 -21.48 -0.37
CA THR A 68 -6.39 -20.03 -0.09
C THR A 68 -5.18 -19.57 0.71
N LEU A 69 -4.82 -18.28 0.58
CA LEU A 69 -3.63 -17.70 1.24
C LEU A 69 -3.78 -17.69 2.76
N ALA A 70 -5.03 -17.57 3.23
CA ALA A 70 -5.40 -17.66 4.64
C ALA A 70 -5.12 -19.05 5.23
N ALA A 71 -5.49 -20.13 4.53
CA ALA A 71 -5.28 -21.50 4.99
C ALA A 71 -3.79 -21.88 5.03
N ALA A 72 -3.00 -21.37 4.09
CA ALA A 72 -1.55 -21.62 4.04
C ALA A 72 -0.80 -20.85 5.15
N LYS A 73 -1.24 -19.64 5.50
CA LYS A 73 -0.71 -18.87 6.63
C LYS A 73 -1.11 -19.47 7.99
N GLU A 74 -2.34 -19.95 8.14
CA GLU A 74 -2.78 -20.65 9.36
C GLU A 74 -2.06 -22.00 9.55
N ALA A 75 -1.74 -22.71 8.46
CA ALA A 75 -0.96 -23.94 8.51
C ALA A 75 0.51 -23.72 8.90
N GLY A 76 0.95 -22.46 9.09
CA GLY A 76 2.34 -22.13 9.37
C GLY A 76 3.29 -22.43 8.21
N ALA A 77 2.76 -22.64 7.01
CA ALA A 77 3.56 -22.92 5.84
C ALA A 77 4.32 -21.65 5.42
N PRO A 78 5.59 -21.76 4.99
CA PRO A 78 6.29 -20.65 4.36
C PRO A 78 5.63 -20.34 3.01
N VAL A 79 4.95 -19.20 2.94
CA VAL A 79 4.16 -18.77 1.77
C VAL A 79 4.78 -17.52 1.17
N MET A 80 5.06 -17.54 -0.14
CA MET A 80 5.32 -16.34 -0.93
C MET A 80 4.00 -15.85 -1.53
N GLY A 81 3.47 -14.76 -0.99
CA GLY A 81 2.30 -14.06 -1.55
C GLY A 81 2.70 -13.22 -2.75
N LEU A 82 2.63 -13.79 -3.95
CA LEU A 82 3.03 -13.13 -5.18
C LEU A 82 2.10 -11.98 -5.56
N GLY A 83 0.79 -12.09 -5.32
CA GLY A 83 -0.11 -10.97 -5.62
C GLY A 83 0.01 -9.81 -4.64
N ALA A 84 0.24 -10.09 -3.34
CA ALA A 84 0.58 -9.04 -2.38
C ALA A 84 1.90 -8.35 -2.74
N PHE A 85 2.89 -9.09 -3.26
CA PHE A 85 4.14 -8.52 -3.74
C PHE A 85 3.93 -7.62 -4.97
N ILE A 86 3.18 -8.09 -5.97
CA ILE A 86 2.90 -7.29 -7.18
C ILE A 86 2.08 -6.04 -6.83
N GLY A 87 1.05 -6.17 -5.99
CA GLY A 87 0.26 -5.04 -5.52
C GLY A 87 1.14 -4.00 -4.80
N ASN A 88 2.04 -4.46 -3.93
CA ASN A 88 2.98 -3.56 -3.24
C ASN A 88 4.01 -2.91 -4.17
N VAL A 89 4.46 -3.60 -5.23
CA VAL A 89 5.38 -3.02 -6.23
C VAL A 89 4.67 -1.99 -7.10
N LEU A 90 3.40 -2.20 -7.43
CA LEU A 90 2.59 -1.26 -8.19
C LEU A 90 2.17 -0.04 -7.35
N ASN A 91 2.04 -0.22 -6.03
CA ASN A 91 1.70 0.83 -5.07
C ASN A 91 2.90 1.66 -4.56
N PHE A 92 4.14 1.25 -4.86
CA PHE A 92 5.37 1.93 -4.43
C PHE A 92 5.73 3.10 -5.35
#